data_AF-A0A1B6J6E6-F1
#
_entry.id   AF-A0A1B6J6E6-F1
#
_cell.length_a   1.000
_cell.length_b   1.000
_cell.length_c   1.000
_cell.angle_alpha   90.00
_cell.angle_beta   90.00
_cell.angle_gamma   90.00
#
_symmetry.space_group_name_H-M   'P 1'
#
loop_
_entity.id
_entity.type
_entity.pdbx_description
1 polymer ?
#
loop_
_entity_poly.entity_id
_entity_poly.type
_entity_poly.pdbx_seq_one_letter_code
_entity_poly.pdbx_strand_id
1 'polypeptide(L)'
;CRQCAMWSALALLFLVLTTHSAALDTAQCIQPLGMESGAIPNSDISASSSFDSGNVGPQFGRVRTDSHGGAWCPKHQVTTEPTEWLEIDLHKVHVLTAVETQGRFGNGQGQEFAEAYLLEYWRPKLGKWVRYRDLKGEEVIEGNSNTYLEARRELDPPIWASRIRFLPYSYHRRTVCMRVEIYGCYWKDGVVSYSMPQGDKRGTTWEFYDATYDGHWDGELERGLGQLTDGRVG
;
A
#
# COMPACT_ATOMS: atom_id res chain seq x y z
N CYS A 1 66.18 38.55 20.92
CA CYS A 1 64.74 38.79 20.68
C CYS A 1 64.39 38.22 19.33
N ARG A 2 63.86 36.99 19.32
CA ARG A 2 62.43 36.66 19.21
C ARG A 2 61.90 36.83 17.78
N GLN A 3 61.86 35.69 17.07
CA GLN A 3 60.83 35.37 16.07
C GLN A 3 59.45 35.83 16.53
N CYS A 4 58.62 36.29 15.60
CA CYS A 4 57.36 35.61 15.27
C CYS A 4 56.67 36.31 14.10
N ALA A 5 56.69 35.63 12.94
CA ALA A 5 55.80 35.93 11.84
C ALA A 5 54.38 35.52 12.25
N MET A 6 53.47 36.48 12.35
CA MET A 6 52.04 36.24 12.52
C MET A 6 51.44 35.81 11.18
N TRP A 7 51.40 34.50 10.94
CA TRP A 7 50.48 33.93 9.97
C TRP A 7 49.21 33.54 10.72
N SER A 8 48.19 34.37 10.62
CA SER A 8 46.84 34.07 11.09
C SER A 8 46.25 32.96 10.21
N ALA A 9 46.35 31.72 10.68
CA ALA A 9 45.68 30.58 10.07
C ALA A 9 44.16 30.66 10.35
N LEU A 10 43.38 31.03 9.33
CA LEU A 10 41.94 30.80 9.32
C LEU A 10 41.69 29.30 9.17
N ALA A 11 41.33 28.64 10.26
CA ALA A 11 40.79 27.29 10.21
C ALA A 11 39.34 27.37 9.68
N LEU A 12 39.16 27.10 8.40
CA LEU A 12 37.85 26.83 7.81
C LEU A 12 37.32 25.51 8.35
N LEU A 13 36.43 25.59 9.34
CA LEU A 13 35.67 24.44 9.82
C LEU A 13 34.66 24.07 8.72
N PHE A 14 35.02 23.15 7.83
CA PHE A 14 34.07 22.53 6.93
C PHE A 14 33.11 21.68 7.75
N LEU A 15 31.92 22.21 8.04
CA LEU A 15 30.76 21.41 8.44
C LEU A 15 30.43 20.51 7.25
N VAL A 16 30.96 19.29 7.26
CA VAL A 16 30.47 18.21 6.41
C VAL A 16 29.04 17.95 6.88
N LEU A 17 28.06 18.54 6.20
CA LEU A 17 26.68 18.07 6.27
C LEU A 17 26.70 16.68 5.65
N THR A 18 26.96 15.66 6.47
CA THR A 18 26.70 14.28 6.10
C THR A 18 25.20 14.18 5.91
N THR A 19 24.75 14.28 4.66
CA THR A 19 23.40 13.86 4.28
C THR A 19 23.37 12.36 4.51
N HIS A 20 22.99 11.95 5.71
CA HIS A 20 22.61 10.57 5.92
C HIS A 20 21.40 10.34 5.02
N SER A 21 21.59 9.62 3.91
CA SER A 21 20.48 8.90 3.29
C SER A 21 19.99 7.93 4.34
N ALA A 22 18.97 8.35 5.11
CA ALA A 22 18.25 7.44 5.96
C ALA A 22 17.60 6.43 5.01
N ALA A 23 18.03 5.18 5.06
CA ALA A 23 17.32 4.07 4.44
C ALA A 23 15.85 4.12 4.90
N LEU A 24 14.93 3.67 4.05
CA LEU A 24 13.52 3.61 4.39
C LEU A 24 13.33 2.83 5.70
N ASP A 25 12.90 3.51 6.75
CA ASP A 25 12.45 2.85 7.98
C ASP A 25 10.93 2.64 7.89
N THR A 26 10.53 1.44 7.45
CA THR A 26 9.12 1.06 7.33
C THR A 26 8.38 1.12 8.67
N ALA A 27 9.08 1.00 9.81
CA ALA A 27 8.46 1.11 11.13
C ALA A 27 7.96 2.53 11.43
N GLN A 28 8.52 3.56 10.77
CA GLN A 28 8.05 4.95 10.86
C GLN A 28 6.97 5.28 9.82
N CYS A 29 6.70 4.36 8.90
CA CYS A 29 5.83 4.54 7.75
C CYS A 29 4.42 3.96 8.00
N ILE A 30 3.81 4.31 9.14
CA ILE A 30 2.57 3.67 9.65
C ILE A 30 1.39 4.63 9.82
N GLN A 31 1.46 5.83 9.22
CA GLN A 31 0.44 6.87 9.38
C GLN A 31 -0.75 6.64 8.43
N PRO A 32 -1.99 6.98 8.84
CA PRO A 32 -3.13 6.92 7.93
C PRO A 32 -2.95 7.93 6.79
N LEU A 33 -3.25 7.51 5.56
CA LEU A 33 -3.04 8.32 4.36
C LEU A 33 -4.22 9.24 4.05
N GLY A 34 -5.39 8.99 4.63
CA GLY A 34 -6.42 10.02 4.77
C GLY A 34 -7.80 9.64 4.25
N MET A 35 -8.16 8.37 4.27
CA MET A 35 -9.54 7.97 4.04
C MET A 35 -10.44 8.48 5.17
N GLU A 36 -10.10 8.21 6.43
CA GLU A 36 -10.86 8.64 7.61
C GLU A 36 -10.83 10.16 7.76
N SER A 37 -9.65 10.77 7.62
CA SER A 37 -9.45 12.20 7.86
C SER A 37 -10.02 13.09 6.76
N GLY A 38 -10.33 12.53 5.59
CA GLY A 38 -10.76 13.29 4.42
C GLY A 38 -9.62 13.96 3.65
N ALA A 39 -8.35 13.73 4.02
CA ALA A 39 -7.21 14.27 3.28
C ALA A 39 -7.12 13.70 1.85
N ILE A 40 -7.57 12.46 1.64
CA ILE A 40 -7.87 11.93 0.30
C ILE A 40 -9.25 12.45 -0.09
N PRO A 41 -9.39 13.29 -1.13
CA PRO A 41 -10.68 13.87 -1.53
C PRO A 41 -11.57 12.84 -2.25
N ASN A 42 -12.88 13.11 -2.30
CA ASN A 42 -13.85 12.21 -2.94
C ASN A 42 -13.57 11.96 -4.44
N SER A 43 -12.93 12.91 -5.13
CA SER A 43 -12.55 12.77 -6.55
C SER A 43 -11.53 11.66 -6.79
N ASP A 44 -10.80 11.28 -5.74
CA ASP A 44 -9.70 10.31 -5.81
C ASP A 44 -10.15 8.91 -5.38
N ILE A 45 -11.45 8.73 -5.10
CA ILE A 45 -12.05 7.46 -4.72
C ILE A 45 -13.06 7.08 -5.80
N SER A 46 -12.80 5.96 -6.47
CA SER A 46 -13.67 5.44 -7.53
C SER A 46 -13.94 3.96 -7.33
N ALA A 47 -14.91 3.40 -8.05
CA ALA A 47 -15.23 1.98 -7.96
C ALA A 47 -15.67 1.40 -9.31
N SER A 48 -15.58 0.08 -9.44
CA SER A 48 -16.13 -0.69 -10.56
C SER A 48 -17.62 -0.42 -10.76
N SER A 49 -18.36 -0.40 -9.65
CA SER A 49 -19.79 -0.18 -9.61
C SER A 49 -20.25 0.26 -8.21
N SER A 50 -21.50 0.64 -8.08
CA SER A 50 -22.16 0.86 -6.80
C SER A 50 -23.62 0.44 -6.91
N PHE A 51 -24.16 -0.20 -5.87
CA PHE A 51 -25.56 -0.59 -5.84
C PHE A 51 -26.49 0.62 -5.99
N ASP A 52 -26.17 1.69 -5.27
CA ASP A 52 -26.75 3.02 -5.44
C ASP A 52 -25.64 4.06 -5.24
N SER A 53 -25.25 4.77 -6.29
CA SER A 53 -24.16 5.77 -6.23
C SER A 53 -24.45 6.92 -5.26
N GLY A 54 -25.72 7.25 -5.03
CA GLY A 54 -26.12 8.33 -4.13
C GLY A 54 -26.06 7.94 -2.65
N ASN A 55 -26.14 6.64 -2.35
CA ASN A 55 -26.25 6.15 -0.98
C ASN A 55 -25.06 5.30 -0.53
N VAL A 56 -24.50 4.48 -1.42
CA VAL A 56 -23.41 3.52 -1.15
C VAL A 56 -22.30 3.60 -2.22
N GLY A 57 -22.07 4.80 -2.74
CA GLY A 57 -20.99 5.13 -3.66
C GLY A 57 -19.59 5.04 -3.03
N PRO A 58 -18.53 5.07 -3.87
CA PRO A 58 -17.14 4.92 -3.43
C PRO A 58 -16.72 5.89 -2.32
N GLN A 59 -17.18 7.15 -2.40
CA GLN A 59 -16.86 8.20 -1.43
C GLN A 59 -17.31 7.91 0.01
N PHE A 60 -18.26 6.99 0.20
CA PHE A 60 -18.75 6.58 1.51
C PHE A 60 -17.97 5.37 2.08
N GLY A 61 -16.99 4.84 1.33
CA GLY A 61 -16.13 3.74 1.74
C GLY A 61 -14.97 4.15 2.67
N ARG A 62 -15.14 5.16 3.53
CA ARG A 62 -14.10 5.64 4.45
C ARG A 62 -14.27 5.01 5.83
N VAL A 63 -13.22 4.44 6.41
CA VAL A 63 -13.28 3.81 7.74
C VAL A 63 -13.78 4.78 8.80
N ARG A 64 -14.47 4.27 9.84
CA ARG A 64 -15.01 5.06 10.97
C ARG A 64 -15.95 6.22 10.61
N THR A 65 -16.36 6.33 9.36
CA THR A 65 -17.40 7.27 8.93
C THR A 65 -18.75 6.58 8.81
N ASP A 66 -19.84 7.32 9.06
CA ASP A 66 -21.20 6.89 8.79
C ASP A 66 -21.96 8.04 8.12
N SER A 67 -21.96 8.03 6.80
CA SER A 67 -22.66 9.00 5.97
C SER A 67 -23.51 8.27 4.94
N HIS A 68 -24.75 8.72 4.74
CA HIS A 68 -25.72 8.08 3.85
C HIS A 68 -25.88 6.58 4.17
N GLY A 69 -25.61 5.69 3.21
CA GLY A 69 -25.71 4.24 3.37
C GLY A 69 -24.60 3.63 4.23
N GLY A 70 -23.55 4.41 4.56
CA GLY A 70 -22.55 4.08 5.57
C GLY A 70 -21.38 3.20 5.11
N ALA A 71 -21.23 2.98 3.80
CA ALA A 71 -20.11 2.27 3.17
C ALA A 71 -20.16 2.42 1.63
N TRP A 72 -19.12 1.94 0.94
CA TRP A 72 -19.24 1.55 -0.47
C TRP A 72 -19.81 0.14 -0.57
N CYS A 73 -20.78 -0.08 -1.46
CA CYS A 73 -21.31 -1.42 -1.75
C CYS A 73 -21.35 -1.62 -3.28
N PRO A 74 -20.66 -2.63 -3.83
CA PRO A 74 -20.75 -2.95 -5.25
C PRO A 74 -22.18 -3.31 -5.67
N LYS A 75 -22.50 -3.09 -6.94
CA LYS A 75 -23.80 -3.41 -7.53
C LYS A 75 -24.04 -4.91 -7.61
N HIS A 76 -22.99 -5.66 -7.94
CA HIS A 76 -23.05 -7.10 -8.11
C HIS A 76 -22.63 -7.82 -6.83
N GLN A 77 -23.25 -8.96 -6.58
CA GLN A 77 -22.86 -9.83 -5.47
C GLN A 77 -21.44 -10.36 -5.70
N VAL A 78 -20.67 -10.42 -4.62
CA VAL A 78 -19.28 -10.85 -4.64
C VAL A 78 -19.20 -12.36 -4.50
N THR A 79 -18.25 -12.95 -5.24
CA THR A 79 -17.93 -14.38 -5.26
C THR A 79 -16.41 -14.55 -5.09
N THR A 80 -15.89 -15.74 -5.42
CA THR A 80 -14.46 -16.00 -5.51
C THR A 80 -13.83 -15.43 -6.78
N GLU A 81 -14.62 -14.86 -7.70
CA GLU A 81 -14.14 -14.18 -8.90
C GLU A 81 -14.17 -12.66 -8.67
N PRO A 82 -13.02 -12.02 -8.38
CA PRO A 82 -12.95 -10.62 -7.97
C PRO A 82 -13.10 -9.69 -9.17
N THR A 83 -14.34 -9.31 -9.48
CA THR A 83 -14.68 -8.40 -10.58
C THR A 83 -14.99 -6.97 -10.10
N GLU A 84 -15.36 -6.84 -8.84
CA GLU A 84 -15.67 -5.56 -8.19
C GLU A 84 -14.44 -5.00 -7.47
N TRP A 85 -14.29 -3.68 -7.46
CA TRP A 85 -13.17 -3.00 -6.82
C TRP A 85 -13.53 -1.59 -6.34
N LEU A 86 -12.87 -1.16 -5.26
CA LEU A 86 -12.78 0.23 -4.79
C LEU A 86 -11.34 0.71 -5.00
N GLU A 87 -11.16 1.73 -5.82
CA GLU A 87 -9.87 2.31 -6.17
C GLU A 87 -9.64 3.63 -5.44
N ILE A 88 -8.42 3.79 -4.93
CA ILE A 88 -7.94 5.01 -4.29
C ILE A 88 -6.72 5.50 -5.07
N ASP A 89 -6.79 6.73 -5.58
CA ASP A 89 -5.67 7.42 -6.22
C ASP A 89 -4.92 8.28 -5.19
N LEU A 90 -3.64 7.99 -4.98
CA LEU A 90 -2.77 8.74 -4.08
C LEU A 90 -1.96 9.81 -4.83
N HIS A 91 -2.08 9.87 -6.17
CA HIS A 91 -1.36 10.70 -7.16
C HIS A 91 0.16 10.51 -7.20
N LYS A 92 0.79 10.22 -6.07
CA LYS A 92 2.22 10.02 -5.88
C LYS A 92 2.47 8.65 -5.31
N VAL A 93 3.67 8.14 -5.56
CA VAL A 93 4.07 6.84 -5.01
C VAL A 93 4.24 6.98 -3.50
N HIS A 94 3.54 6.12 -2.78
CA HIS A 94 3.65 5.92 -1.35
C HIS A 94 4.18 4.51 -1.10
N VAL A 95 4.81 4.34 0.05
CA VAL A 95 5.06 3.01 0.63
C VAL A 95 3.84 2.69 1.48
N LEU A 96 3.13 1.61 1.14
CA LEU A 96 1.96 1.14 1.86
C LEU A 96 2.40 -0.03 2.75
N THR A 97 2.17 0.11 4.05
CA THR A 97 2.64 -0.84 5.07
C THR A 97 1.51 -1.57 5.78
N ALA A 98 0.29 -1.01 5.74
CA ALA A 98 -0.90 -1.70 6.21
C ALA A 98 -2.14 -1.17 5.50
N VAL A 99 -3.19 -1.96 5.52
CA VAL A 99 -4.55 -1.55 5.16
C VAL A 99 -5.47 -1.87 6.32
N GLU A 100 -6.61 -1.21 6.36
CA GLU A 100 -7.66 -1.50 7.33
C GLU A 100 -9.02 -1.46 6.66
N THR A 101 -9.85 -2.43 7.00
CA THR A 101 -11.20 -2.55 6.47
C THR A 101 -12.23 -2.56 7.58
N GLN A 102 -13.44 -2.12 7.27
CA GLN A 102 -14.59 -2.15 8.17
C GLN A 102 -15.86 -2.42 7.34
N GLY A 103 -16.84 -3.11 7.93
CA GLY A 103 -18.12 -3.36 7.27
C GLY A 103 -19.03 -2.12 7.22
N ARG A 104 -20.24 -2.27 6.71
CA ARG A 104 -21.25 -1.19 6.66
C ARG A 104 -21.92 -1.03 8.02
N PHE A 105 -21.80 0.14 8.62
CA PHE A 105 -22.54 0.43 9.85
C PHE A 105 -24.00 0.81 9.55
N GLY A 106 -24.23 1.82 8.70
CA GLY A 106 -25.56 2.20 8.21
C GLY A 106 -26.53 2.50 9.34
N ASN A 107 -26.18 3.42 10.24
CA ASN A 107 -26.95 3.74 11.46
C ASN A 107 -27.25 2.50 12.35
N GLY A 108 -26.34 1.53 12.39
CA GLY A 108 -26.48 0.29 13.17
C GLY A 108 -27.40 -0.77 12.56
N GLN A 109 -27.96 -0.52 11.38
CA GLN A 109 -28.79 -1.50 10.65
C GLN A 109 -28.00 -2.29 9.62
N GLY A 110 -26.77 -1.88 9.30
CA GLY A 110 -25.90 -2.55 8.35
C GLY A 110 -25.55 -3.97 8.77
N GLN A 111 -25.62 -4.89 7.81
CA GLN A 111 -25.33 -6.33 7.99
C GLN A 111 -24.20 -6.80 7.05
N GLU A 112 -23.75 -5.93 6.16
CA GLU A 112 -22.85 -6.26 5.06
C GLU A 112 -21.40 -5.90 5.40
N PHE A 113 -20.50 -6.83 5.19
CA PHE A 113 -19.05 -6.67 5.35
C PHE A 113 -18.32 -7.64 4.43
N ALA A 114 -17.07 -7.36 4.10
CA ALA A 114 -16.21 -8.28 3.36
C ALA A 114 -15.40 -9.16 4.32
N GLU A 115 -15.60 -10.49 4.24
CA GLU A 115 -14.87 -11.48 5.05
C GLU A 115 -13.43 -11.68 4.56
N ALA A 116 -13.20 -11.40 3.28
CA ALA A 116 -11.89 -11.41 2.67
C ALA A 116 -11.85 -10.44 1.50
N TYR A 117 -10.64 -10.10 1.06
CA TYR A 117 -10.42 -9.25 -0.11
C TYR A 117 -9.04 -9.53 -0.69
N LEU A 118 -8.83 -9.07 -1.92
CA LEU A 118 -7.50 -9.00 -2.52
C LEU A 118 -7.12 -7.54 -2.72
N LEU A 119 -5.83 -7.30 -2.90
CA LEU A 119 -5.31 -5.99 -3.29
C LEU A 119 -4.72 -6.06 -4.69
N GLU A 120 -5.03 -5.06 -5.50
CA GLU A 120 -4.25 -4.74 -6.70
C GLU A 120 -3.64 -3.35 -6.51
N TYR A 121 -2.43 -3.16 -7.00
CA TYR A 121 -1.78 -1.87 -6.96
C TYR A 121 -1.15 -1.53 -8.30
N TRP A 122 -0.95 -0.23 -8.49
CA TRP A 122 -0.35 0.32 -9.69
C TRP A 122 0.61 1.44 -9.32
N ARG A 123 1.71 1.51 -10.07
CA ARG A 123 2.57 2.69 -10.14
C ARG A 123 3.02 2.91 -11.59
N PRO A 124 3.41 4.14 -11.96
CA PRO A 124 3.73 4.49 -13.35
C PRO A 124 4.73 3.56 -14.04
N LYS A 125 5.75 3.10 -13.31
CA LYS A 125 6.81 2.27 -13.88
C LYS A 125 6.39 0.83 -14.18
N LEU A 126 5.43 0.29 -13.42
CA LEU A 126 4.84 -1.03 -13.71
C LEU A 126 4.01 -1.00 -14.99
N GLY A 127 3.26 0.08 -15.23
CA GLY A 127 2.39 0.23 -16.40
C GLY A 127 1.20 -0.75 -16.44
N LYS A 128 1.00 -1.53 -15.39
CA LYS A 128 -0.08 -2.52 -15.23
C LYS A 128 -0.47 -2.64 -13.76
N TRP A 129 -1.68 -3.12 -13.52
CA TRP A 129 -2.09 -3.54 -12.18
C TRP A 129 -1.37 -4.83 -11.80
N VAL A 130 -0.89 -4.91 -10.56
CA VAL A 130 -0.23 -6.08 -10.00
C VAL A 130 -1.02 -6.53 -8.78
N ARG A 131 -1.26 -7.84 -8.68
CA ARG A 131 -1.89 -8.46 -7.53
C ARG A 131 -0.88 -8.55 -6.39
N TYR A 132 -1.27 -8.11 -5.20
CA TYR A 132 -0.46 -8.28 -4.00
C TYR A 132 -0.42 -9.75 -3.58
N ARG A 133 0.75 -10.19 -3.10
CA ARG A 133 1.02 -11.50 -2.52
C ARG A 133 1.91 -11.31 -1.30
N ASP A 134 1.63 -12.06 -0.23
CA ASP A 134 2.53 -12.10 0.92
C ASP A 134 3.80 -12.93 0.61
N LEU A 135 4.70 -13.02 1.59
CA LEU A 135 5.93 -13.83 1.48
C LEU A 135 5.69 -15.34 1.25
N LYS A 136 4.47 -15.84 1.49
CA LYS A 136 4.08 -17.23 1.23
C LYS A 136 3.44 -17.40 -0.15
N GLY A 137 3.18 -16.30 -0.86
CA GLY A 137 2.51 -16.29 -2.16
C GLY A 137 0.98 -16.22 -2.07
N GLU A 138 0.42 -15.99 -0.89
CA GLU A 138 -1.02 -15.90 -0.67
C GLU A 138 -1.56 -14.53 -1.10
N GLU A 139 -2.64 -14.53 -1.90
CA GLU A 139 -3.28 -13.30 -2.41
C GLU A 139 -4.51 -12.88 -1.59
N VAL A 140 -5.16 -13.84 -0.92
CA VAL A 140 -6.41 -13.59 -0.19
C VAL A 140 -6.07 -13.07 1.20
N ILE A 141 -6.52 -11.86 1.48
CA ILE A 141 -6.36 -11.22 2.79
C ILE A 141 -7.66 -11.39 3.57
N GLU A 142 -7.56 -11.90 4.79
CA GLU A 142 -8.68 -11.96 5.72
C GLU A 142 -9.16 -10.55 6.09
N GLY A 143 -10.47 -10.31 5.96
CA GLY A 143 -11.11 -9.03 6.25
C GLY A 143 -11.84 -9.04 7.59
N ASN A 144 -13.11 -8.63 7.55
CA ASN A 144 -13.91 -8.38 8.74
C ASN A 144 -14.72 -9.60 9.15
N SER A 145 -14.98 -9.73 10.46
CA SER A 145 -15.88 -10.73 11.05
C SER A 145 -17.25 -10.15 11.44
N ASN A 146 -17.41 -8.83 11.36
CA ASN A 146 -18.64 -8.10 11.67
C ASN A 146 -18.65 -6.74 10.97
N THR A 147 -19.69 -5.94 11.21
CA THR A 147 -19.92 -4.67 10.51
C THR A 147 -19.25 -3.44 11.15
N TYR A 148 -18.76 -3.54 12.39
CA TYR A 148 -18.40 -2.38 13.21
C TYR A 148 -16.96 -2.38 13.72
N LEU A 149 -16.30 -3.54 13.86
CA LEU A 149 -14.88 -3.60 14.21
C LEU A 149 -14.01 -3.43 12.96
N GLU A 150 -13.03 -2.56 13.06
CA GLU A 150 -11.95 -2.47 12.09
C GLU A 150 -11.07 -3.73 12.09
N ALA A 151 -10.65 -4.13 10.90
CA ALA A 151 -9.70 -5.22 10.69
C ALA A 151 -8.47 -4.64 10.00
N ARG A 152 -7.40 -4.41 10.77
CA ARG A 152 -6.11 -3.95 10.25
C ARG A 152 -5.26 -5.14 9.83
N ARG A 153 -4.60 -5.01 8.68
CA ARG A 153 -3.70 -6.02 8.09
C ARG A 153 -2.40 -5.35 7.66
N GLU A 154 -1.30 -5.82 8.22
CA GLU A 154 0.04 -5.41 7.80
C GLU A 154 0.36 -6.03 6.44
N LEU A 155 1.05 -5.28 5.59
CA LEU A 155 1.53 -5.71 4.29
C LEU A 155 3.00 -6.08 4.42
N ASP A 156 3.28 -7.36 4.29
CA ASP A 156 4.62 -7.93 4.29
C ASP A 156 4.76 -8.88 3.07
N PRO A 157 5.38 -8.40 1.98
CA PRO A 157 6.16 -7.16 1.86
C PRO A 157 5.32 -5.87 1.76
N PRO A 158 5.90 -4.68 2.04
CA PRO A 158 5.23 -3.42 1.77
C PRO A 158 5.05 -3.18 0.27
N ILE A 159 4.11 -2.30 -0.11
CA ILE A 159 3.80 -2.00 -1.52
C ILE A 159 4.22 -0.58 -1.90
N TRP A 160 4.90 -0.41 -3.04
CA TRP A 160 5.08 0.92 -3.66
C TRP A 160 4.01 1.18 -4.70
N ALA A 161 3.08 2.07 -4.37
CA ALA A 161 1.91 2.33 -5.19
C ALA A 161 1.55 3.81 -5.25
N SER A 162 1.08 4.26 -6.42
CA SER A 162 0.34 5.52 -6.53
C SER A 162 -1.16 5.32 -6.60
N ARG A 163 -1.62 4.09 -6.85
CA ARG A 163 -3.03 3.69 -6.80
C ARG A 163 -3.16 2.31 -6.21
N ILE A 164 -4.24 2.09 -5.47
CA ILE A 164 -4.56 0.78 -4.88
C ILE A 164 -6.05 0.48 -5.07
N ARG A 165 -6.35 -0.79 -5.30
CA ARG A 165 -7.70 -1.34 -5.39
C ARG A 165 -7.92 -2.36 -4.29
N PHE A 166 -9.06 -2.25 -3.63
CA PHE A 166 -9.61 -3.26 -2.75
C PHE A 166 -10.64 -4.07 -3.52
N LEU A 167 -10.37 -5.36 -3.71
CA LEU A 167 -11.25 -6.27 -4.43
C LEU A 167 -11.93 -7.18 -3.42
N PRO A 168 -13.21 -6.96 -3.07
CA PRO A 168 -13.88 -7.86 -2.15
C PRO A 168 -13.89 -9.30 -2.69
N TYR A 169 -13.73 -10.26 -1.79
CA TYR A 169 -13.70 -11.68 -2.09
C TYR A 169 -14.61 -12.44 -1.12
N SER A 170 -15.37 -13.41 -1.63
CA SER A 170 -16.27 -14.20 -0.79
C SER A 170 -16.41 -15.63 -1.29
N TYR A 171 -16.22 -16.59 -0.39
CA TYR A 171 -16.40 -18.02 -0.67
C TYR A 171 -17.87 -18.39 -0.98
N HIS A 172 -18.81 -17.53 -0.59
CA HIS A 172 -20.23 -17.67 -0.89
C HIS A 172 -20.75 -16.42 -1.58
N ARG A 173 -21.62 -16.58 -2.59
CA ARG A 173 -22.21 -15.45 -3.30
C ARG A 173 -23.06 -14.60 -2.36
N ARG A 174 -22.64 -13.37 -2.09
CA ARG A 174 -23.34 -12.45 -1.16
C ARG A 174 -23.12 -10.98 -1.51
N THR A 175 -23.99 -10.13 -0.97
CA THR A 175 -23.74 -8.69 -0.95
C THR A 175 -22.70 -8.39 0.13
N VAL A 176 -21.75 -7.54 -0.20
CA VAL A 176 -20.73 -7.04 0.72
C VAL A 176 -20.70 -5.53 0.63
N CYS A 177 -20.16 -4.90 1.65
CA CYS A 177 -19.87 -3.48 1.66
C CYS A 177 -18.56 -3.27 2.40
N MET A 178 -17.80 -2.26 1.99
CA MET A 178 -16.50 -1.98 2.57
C MET A 178 -16.36 -0.50 2.90
N ARG A 179 -15.69 -0.25 4.02
CA ARG A 179 -14.99 0.98 4.35
C ARG A 179 -13.52 0.66 4.51
N VAL A 180 -12.64 1.53 4.06
CA VAL A 180 -11.19 1.26 4.02
C VAL A 180 -10.37 2.45 4.53
N GLU A 181 -9.17 2.15 5.00
CA GLU A 181 -8.07 3.09 5.25
C GLU A 181 -6.75 2.46 4.78
N ILE A 182 -5.80 3.31 4.41
CA ILE A 182 -4.48 2.90 3.96
C ILE A 182 -3.45 3.53 4.90
N TYR A 183 -2.47 2.75 5.34
CA TYR A 183 -1.38 3.24 6.17
C TYR A 183 -0.06 3.19 5.42
N GLY A 184 0.76 4.21 5.61
CA GLY A 184 1.99 4.34 4.88
C GLY A 184 2.68 5.67 5.08
N CYS A 185 3.48 6.03 4.09
CA CYS A 185 4.15 7.32 4.00
C CYS A 185 4.58 7.59 2.55
N TYR A 186 4.88 8.86 2.26
CA TYR A 186 5.36 9.26 0.95
C TYR A 186 6.70 8.60 0.60
N TRP A 187 6.85 8.10 -0.64
CA TRP A 187 8.11 7.52 -1.10
C TRP A 187 9.16 8.61 -1.40
N LYS A 188 10.07 8.83 -0.45
CA LYS A 188 11.09 9.90 -0.53
C LYS A 188 12.37 9.48 -1.25
N ASP A 189 12.71 8.20 -1.26
CA ASP A 189 13.98 7.68 -1.80
C ASP A 189 14.07 7.87 -3.33
N GLY A 190 12.92 7.86 -4.01
CA GLY A 190 12.85 8.21 -5.43
C GLY A 190 13.34 7.11 -6.38
N VAL A 191 13.73 5.93 -5.86
CA VAL A 191 13.97 4.75 -6.70
C VAL A 191 12.68 4.39 -7.41
N VAL A 192 12.69 4.47 -8.74
CA VAL A 192 11.51 4.23 -9.58
C VAL A 192 11.38 2.74 -9.96
N SER A 193 12.52 2.11 -10.20
CA SER A 193 12.70 0.67 -10.44
C SER A 193 14.19 0.33 -10.44
N TYR A 194 14.54 -0.93 -10.23
CA TYR A 194 15.87 -1.46 -10.55
C TYR A 194 15.80 -2.62 -11.54
N SER A 195 16.93 -2.88 -12.19
CA SER A 195 17.13 -4.03 -13.06
C SER A 195 18.38 -4.79 -12.62
N MET A 196 18.27 -6.12 -12.57
CA MET A 196 19.36 -7.02 -12.18
C MET A 196 19.06 -8.47 -12.55
N PRO A 197 20.06 -9.37 -12.55
CA PRO A 197 19.82 -10.81 -12.50
C PRO A 197 19.02 -11.19 -11.23
N GLN A 198 18.15 -12.22 -11.31
CA GLN A 198 17.25 -12.63 -10.22
C GLN A 198 17.95 -13.06 -8.92
N GLY A 199 19.27 -13.26 -8.92
CA GLY A 199 20.00 -13.90 -7.84
C GLY A 199 20.19 -15.40 -8.12
N ASP A 200 20.92 -16.07 -7.23
CA ASP A 200 21.33 -17.46 -7.44
C ASP A 200 21.13 -18.30 -6.18
N LYS A 201 21.12 -19.62 -6.34
CA LYS A 201 21.02 -20.58 -5.26
C LYS A 201 22.40 -21.17 -4.96
N ARG A 202 22.82 -21.08 -3.70
CA ARG A 202 24.09 -21.67 -3.23
C ARG A 202 23.83 -22.94 -2.44
N GLY A 203 24.10 -24.08 -3.08
CA GLY A 203 23.88 -25.40 -2.48
C GLY A 203 22.39 -25.71 -2.35
N THR A 204 22.02 -26.56 -1.39
CA THR A 204 20.61 -26.98 -1.21
C THR A 204 19.80 -26.03 -0.33
N THR A 205 20.47 -25.17 0.44
CA THR A 205 19.88 -24.44 1.58
C THR A 205 19.78 -22.94 1.40
N TRP A 206 20.65 -22.31 0.61
CA TRP A 206 20.71 -20.85 0.54
C TRP A 206 20.17 -20.36 -0.80
N GLU A 207 19.09 -19.59 -0.76
CA GLU A 207 18.45 -18.97 -1.91
C GLU A 207 18.56 -17.46 -1.77
N PHE A 208 19.16 -16.80 -2.77
CA PHE A 208 19.38 -15.35 -2.78
C PHE A 208 18.53 -14.66 -3.84
N TYR A 209 17.33 -15.20 -4.10
CA TYR A 209 16.42 -14.63 -5.07
C TYR A 209 15.73 -13.38 -4.52
N ASP A 210 15.39 -12.45 -5.40
CA ASP A 210 14.47 -11.36 -5.05
C ASP A 210 13.03 -11.88 -5.12
N ALA A 211 12.59 -12.50 -4.03
CA ALA A 211 11.32 -13.21 -3.95
C ALA A 211 10.09 -12.28 -4.03
N THR A 212 10.30 -10.98 -3.76
CA THR A 212 9.21 -9.98 -3.70
C THR A 212 9.19 -9.07 -4.93
N TYR A 213 10.02 -9.35 -5.94
CA TYR A 213 10.11 -8.50 -7.11
C TYR A 213 8.79 -8.45 -7.88
N ASP A 214 8.26 -7.24 -8.05
CA ASP A 214 6.94 -7.02 -8.64
C ASP A 214 6.94 -6.66 -10.14
N GLY A 215 8.14 -6.62 -10.73
CA GLY A 215 8.34 -6.20 -12.10
C GLY A 215 8.11 -7.29 -13.14
N HIS A 216 8.79 -7.15 -14.26
CA HIS A 216 8.84 -8.15 -15.31
C HIS A 216 10.10 -9.00 -15.18
N TRP A 217 9.99 -10.27 -15.55
CA TRP A 217 11.12 -11.18 -15.61
C TRP A 217 11.22 -11.77 -17.01
N ASP A 218 12.29 -11.42 -17.72
CA ASP A 218 12.65 -11.97 -19.04
C ASP A 218 14.19 -12.08 -19.10
N GLY A 219 14.71 -13.16 -18.51
CA GLY A 219 16.14 -13.34 -18.28
C GLY A 219 16.67 -12.53 -17.10
N GLU A 220 16.39 -11.23 -17.08
CA GLU A 220 16.66 -10.32 -15.97
C GLU A 220 15.37 -9.74 -15.37
N LEU A 221 15.49 -9.25 -14.14
CA LEU A 221 14.45 -8.47 -13.49
C LEU A 221 14.42 -7.07 -14.08
N GLU A 222 13.25 -6.59 -14.47
CA GLU A 222 13.09 -5.23 -14.99
C GLU A 222 11.82 -4.52 -14.51
N ARG A 223 11.91 -3.18 -14.40
CA ARG A 223 10.79 -2.24 -14.17
C ARG A 223 10.07 -2.38 -12.82
N GLY A 224 10.54 -3.26 -11.96
CA GLY A 224 10.01 -3.54 -10.64
C GLY A 224 10.81 -2.96 -9.49
N LEU A 225 10.29 -3.20 -8.30
CA LEU A 225 10.88 -3.03 -6.99
C LEU A 225 10.69 -4.32 -6.20
N GLY A 226 11.43 -4.49 -5.11
CA GLY A 226 11.47 -5.72 -4.33
C GLY A 226 12.38 -5.56 -3.11
N GLN A 227 13.08 -6.63 -2.73
CA GLN A 227 13.79 -6.71 -1.45
C GLN A 227 14.90 -5.67 -1.31
N LEU A 228 15.50 -5.18 -2.41
CA LEU A 228 16.54 -4.16 -2.32
C LEU A 228 16.01 -2.77 -1.94
N THR A 229 14.70 -2.60 -1.84
CA THR A 229 14.05 -1.32 -1.53
C THR A 229 13.13 -1.38 -0.31
N ASP A 230 12.94 -2.56 0.30
CA ASP A 230 11.96 -2.79 1.38
C ASP A 230 12.37 -2.26 2.77
N GLY A 231 13.57 -1.71 2.89
CA GLY A 231 14.11 -1.16 4.14
C GLY A 231 14.61 -2.23 5.12
N ARG A 232 14.59 -3.52 4.75
CA ARG A 232 15.10 -4.60 5.59
C ARG A 232 16.59 -4.81 5.35
N VAL A 233 17.31 -5.14 6.42
CA VAL A 233 18.72 -5.51 6.38
C VAL A 233 18.83 -6.94 6.90
N GLY A 234 19.51 -7.81 6.14
CA GLY A 234 19.72 -9.22 6.46
C GLY A 234 20.84 -9.50 7.45
#